data_AF-A0A1H0NEI6-F1
#
_entry.id   AF-A0A1H0NEI6-F1
#
_cell.length_a   1.000
_cell.length_b   1.000
_cell.length_c   1.000
_cell.angle_alpha   90.00
_cell.angle_beta   90.00
_cell.angle_gamma   90.00
#
_symmetry.space_group_name_H-M   'P 1'
#
loop_
_entity.id
_entity.type
_entity.pdbx_description
1 polymer ?
#
loop_
_entity_poly.entity_id
_entity_poly.type
_entity_poly.pdbx_seq_one_letter_code
_entity_poly.pdbx_strand_id
1 'polypeptide(L)'
;MSKSKKQEETVILERYHGPLITNGVELGYIKIVPWLSLPFLIIFFIIGIKHWYADDLGMFRLAFGCGIVINLLGAVFSFFDEFILKHRFLTYILIALSFISLLNWLDFIGLVLFISKNNSTVPSDFSIFSSKLVLFFIILTILISFIMTFFVYPYFYRRDRRTNGAYREKESKFNSYDNKLFSSNFLLIFGLVVFVPPLLTGYLENVFGLVIGILFSLVFPALVVDAFYAALYAKQHPEEIDEL
;
A
#
# COMPACT_ATOMS: atom_id res chain seq x y z
N MET A 1 -58.35 -3.75 -4.71
CA MET A 1 -57.30 -4.76 -4.46
C MET A 1 -56.22 -4.60 -5.53
N SER A 2 -55.14 -3.88 -5.21
CA SER A 2 -54.01 -3.67 -6.12
C SER A 2 -52.76 -4.15 -5.39
N LYS A 3 -52.21 -5.29 -5.83
CA LYS A 3 -50.93 -5.82 -5.37
C LYS A 3 -49.83 -4.89 -5.87
N SER A 4 -49.39 -3.96 -5.02
CA SER A 4 -48.14 -3.24 -5.26
C SER A 4 -46.99 -4.21 -5.05
N LYS A 5 -46.30 -4.51 -6.15
CA LYS A 5 -45.05 -5.28 -6.23
C LYS A 5 -44.05 -4.60 -5.28
N LYS A 6 -43.70 -5.27 -4.17
CA LYS A 6 -42.48 -4.93 -3.42
C LYS A 6 -41.31 -5.16 -4.38
N GLN A 7 -40.70 -4.08 -4.84
CA GLN A 7 -39.32 -4.13 -5.32
C GLN A 7 -38.49 -4.59 -4.13
N GLU A 8 -38.04 -5.84 -4.17
CA GLU A 8 -36.88 -6.25 -3.38
C GLU A 8 -35.71 -5.45 -3.92
N GLU A 9 -35.44 -4.31 -3.30
CA GLU A 9 -34.13 -3.69 -3.32
C GLU A 9 -33.21 -4.73 -2.69
N THR A 10 -32.51 -5.49 -3.53
CA THR A 10 -31.38 -6.31 -3.10
C THR A 10 -30.40 -5.35 -2.47
N VAL A 11 -30.44 -5.21 -1.15
CA VAL A 11 -29.42 -4.53 -0.37
C VAL A 11 -28.16 -5.37 -0.57
N ILE A 12 -27.39 -5.06 -1.61
CA ILE A 12 -26.05 -5.58 -1.78
C ILE A 12 -25.31 -5.05 -0.56
N LEU A 13 -25.01 -5.96 0.37
CA LEU A 13 -24.41 -5.62 1.65
C LEU A 13 -22.95 -5.30 1.36
N GLU A 14 -22.67 -4.09 0.84
CA GLU A 14 -21.32 -3.69 0.46
C GLU A 14 -20.38 -3.84 1.65
N ARG A 15 -19.35 -4.66 1.47
CA ARG A 15 -18.29 -4.89 2.45
C ARG A 15 -17.67 -3.55 2.85
N TYR A 16 -17.58 -3.29 4.15
CA TYR A 16 -16.87 -2.10 4.64
C TYR A 16 -15.41 -2.10 4.12
N HIS A 17 -15.04 -0.98 3.51
CA HIS A 17 -13.67 -0.66 3.12
C HIS A 17 -13.17 0.52 3.98
N GLY A 18 -11.89 0.51 4.32
CA GLY A 18 -11.31 1.47 5.27
C GLY A 18 -11.48 2.93 4.83
N PRO A 19 -11.35 3.91 5.75
CA PRO A 19 -11.70 5.32 5.52
C PRO A 19 -10.87 6.04 4.44
N LEU A 20 -9.74 5.47 4.04
CA LEU A 20 -8.84 6.03 3.03
C LEU A 20 -9.03 5.41 1.64
N ILE A 21 -9.94 4.47 1.50
CA ILE A 21 -10.20 3.75 0.25
C ILE A 21 -11.64 4.03 -0.15
N THR A 22 -11.86 4.49 -1.39
CA THR A 22 -13.20 4.78 -1.91
C THR A 22 -13.93 3.53 -2.39
N ASN A 23 -13.20 2.57 -2.98
CA ASN A 23 -13.72 1.28 -3.42
C ASN A 23 -12.84 0.18 -2.83
N GLY A 24 -13.43 -0.84 -2.20
CA GLY A 24 -12.69 -1.94 -1.58
C GLY A 24 -11.80 -2.70 -2.58
N VAL A 25 -10.84 -3.46 -2.08
CA VAL A 25 -9.97 -4.31 -2.89
C VAL A 25 -10.80 -5.40 -3.61
N GLU A 26 -10.68 -5.44 -4.92
CA GLU A 26 -11.36 -6.37 -5.82
C GLU A 26 -10.49 -7.59 -6.15
N LEU A 27 -11.10 -8.69 -6.60
CA LEU A 27 -10.34 -9.89 -7.01
C LEU A 27 -9.46 -9.60 -8.21
N GLY A 28 -9.91 -8.74 -9.13
CA GLY A 28 -9.18 -8.35 -10.34
C GLY A 28 -7.80 -7.76 -10.08
N TYR A 29 -7.54 -7.24 -8.87
CA TYR A 29 -6.24 -6.67 -8.51
C TYR A 29 -5.10 -7.70 -8.59
N ILE A 30 -5.40 -9.01 -8.49
CA ILE A 30 -4.42 -10.07 -8.71
C ILE A 30 -3.83 -10.05 -10.13
N LYS A 31 -4.54 -9.50 -11.11
CA LYS A 31 -4.07 -9.39 -12.50
C LYS A 31 -3.10 -8.24 -12.72
N ILE A 32 -3.06 -7.26 -11.82
CA ILE A 32 -2.30 -6.02 -12.01
C ILE A 32 -1.18 -5.89 -10.97
N VAL A 33 -1.50 -6.02 -9.68
CA VAL A 33 -0.58 -5.69 -8.58
C VAL A 33 0.68 -6.58 -8.59
N PRO A 34 0.59 -7.90 -8.81
CA PRO A 34 1.78 -8.74 -8.91
C PRO A 34 2.65 -8.37 -10.12
N TRP A 35 2.04 -8.18 -11.28
CA TRP A 35 2.73 -7.78 -12.51
C TRP A 35 3.41 -6.42 -12.41
N LEU A 36 2.76 -5.45 -11.76
CA LEU A 36 3.32 -4.13 -11.51
C LEU A 36 4.55 -4.21 -10.58
N SER A 37 4.50 -5.05 -9.55
CA SER A 37 5.56 -5.13 -8.55
C SER A 37 6.79 -5.91 -9.03
N LEU A 38 6.60 -6.95 -9.85
CA LEU A 38 7.69 -7.81 -10.34
C LEU A 38 8.92 -7.09 -10.93
N PRO A 39 8.79 -6.15 -11.89
CA PRO A 39 9.96 -5.49 -12.48
C PRO A 39 10.79 -4.74 -11.44
N PHE A 40 10.14 -4.01 -10.52
CA PHE A 40 10.83 -3.27 -9.46
C PHE A 40 11.51 -4.19 -8.45
N LEU A 41 10.82 -5.26 -8.03
CA LEU A 41 11.39 -6.25 -7.11
C LEU A 41 12.63 -6.93 -7.71
N ILE A 42 12.59 -7.29 -9.00
CA ILE A 42 13.72 -7.90 -9.72
C ILE A 42 14.89 -6.92 -9.81
N ILE A 43 14.64 -5.65 -10.19
CA ILE A 43 15.67 -4.62 -10.26
C ILE A 43 16.36 -4.46 -8.89
N PHE A 44 15.61 -4.31 -7.81
CA PHE A 44 16.17 -4.14 -6.47
C PHE A 44 16.88 -5.39 -5.95
N PHE A 45 16.40 -6.57 -6.31
CA PHE A 45 17.08 -7.82 -6.00
C PHE A 45 18.44 -7.91 -6.70
N ILE A 46 18.53 -7.59 -7.99
CA ILE A 46 19.79 -7.58 -8.76
C ILE A 46 20.77 -6.54 -8.20
N ILE A 47 20.28 -5.35 -7.90
CA ILE A 47 21.09 -4.30 -7.26
C ILE A 47 21.64 -4.81 -5.92
N GLY A 48 20.80 -5.47 -5.12
CA GLY A 48 21.19 -6.12 -3.88
C GLY A 48 22.23 -7.23 -4.07
N ILE A 49 22.26 -7.93 -5.21
CA ILE A 49 23.25 -8.98 -5.54
C ILE A 49 24.64 -8.39 -5.81
N LYS A 50 24.73 -7.23 -6.46
CA LYS A 50 26.00 -6.62 -6.90
C LYS A 50 26.99 -6.34 -5.75
N HIS A 51 26.50 -6.21 -4.52
CA HIS A 51 27.29 -6.09 -3.29
C HIS A 51 27.49 -7.44 -2.57
N TRP A 52 27.88 -8.48 -3.32
CA TRP A 52 27.97 -9.89 -2.87
C TRP A 52 28.89 -10.14 -1.66
N TYR A 53 29.85 -9.25 -1.39
CA TYR A 53 30.89 -9.46 -0.39
C TYR A 53 30.75 -8.60 0.89
N ALA A 54 29.63 -7.89 1.06
CA ALA A 54 29.35 -7.12 2.28
C ALA A 54 28.06 -7.63 2.94
N ASP A 55 28.20 -8.35 4.05
CA ASP A 55 27.14 -9.10 4.75
C ASP A 55 25.95 -8.25 5.25
N ASP A 56 26.06 -6.92 5.30
CA ASP A 56 25.05 -6.04 5.89
C ASP A 56 23.76 -5.88 5.05
N LEU A 57 23.78 -6.21 3.75
CA LEU A 57 22.64 -6.02 2.82
C LEU A 57 21.84 -7.30 2.56
N GLY A 58 22.21 -8.43 3.17
CA GLY A 58 21.56 -9.73 2.97
C GLY A 58 20.07 -9.72 3.29
N MET A 59 19.64 -8.95 4.30
CA MET A 59 18.24 -8.84 4.69
C MET A 59 17.35 -8.22 3.60
N PHE A 60 17.81 -7.16 2.92
CA PHE A 60 17.06 -6.54 1.82
C PHE A 60 16.89 -7.51 0.66
N ARG A 61 17.95 -8.25 0.33
CA ARG A 61 17.91 -9.25 -0.74
C ARG A 61 16.91 -10.37 -0.43
N LEU A 62 16.87 -10.84 0.82
CA LEU A 62 15.88 -11.83 1.25
C LEU A 62 14.46 -11.28 1.14
N ALA A 63 14.22 -10.05 1.61
CA ALA A 63 12.90 -9.41 1.53
C ALA A 63 12.41 -9.28 0.08
N PHE A 64 13.25 -8.76 -0.82
CA PHE A 64 12.91 -8.65 -2.24
C PHE A 64 12.78 -10.01 -2.92
N GLY A 65 13.63 -10.99 -2.58
CA GLY A 65 13.53 -12.36 -3.08
C GLY A 65 12.21 -13.04 -2.70
N CYS A 66 11.79 -12.92 -1.44
CA CYS A 66 10.47 -13.38 -0.99
C CYS A 66 9.34 -12.66 -1.75
N GLY A 67 9.47 -11.35 -1.94
CA GLY A 67 8.54 -10.56 -2.76
C GLY A 67 8.45 -11.08 -4.19
N ILE A 68 9.57 -11.37 -4.85
CA ILE A 68 9.59 -11.95 -6.21
C ILE A 68 8.81 -13.26 -6.24
N VAL A 69 9.08 -14.18 -5.31
CA VAL A 69 8.39 -15.48 -5.26
C VAL A 69 6.88 -15.29 -5.10
N ILE A 70 6.44 -14.44 -4.17
CA ILE A 70 5.02 -14.15 -3.92
C ILE A 70 4.36 -13.57 -5.16
N ASN A 71 4.95 -12.55 -5.79
CA ASN A 71 4.34 -11.86 -6.93
C ASN A 71 4.43 -12.72 -8.21
N LEU A 72 5.41 -13.60 -8.33
CA LEU A 72 5.47 -14.57 -9.43
C LEU A 72 4.39 -15.64 -9.28
N LEU A 73 4.16 -16.13 -8.05
CA LEU A 73 3.01 -16.98 -7.76
C LEU A 73 1.70 -16.26 -8.08
N GLY A 74 1.54 -14.99 -7.66
CA GLY A 74 0.38 -14.16 -7.99
C GLY A 74 0.16 -13.96 -9.49
N ALA A 75 1.23 -13.68 -10.23
CA ALA A 75 1.18 -13.49 -11.68
C ALA A 75 0.84 -14.79 -12.43
N VAL A 76 1.35 -15.94 -11.98
CA VAL A 76 0.95 -17.24 -12.54
C VAL A 76 -0.51 -17.54 -12.21
N PHE A 77 -0.91 -17.25 -10.97
CA PHE A 77 -2.28 -17.44 -10.50
C PHE A 77 -3.29 -16.58 -11.26
N SER A 78 -2.89 -15.38 -11.69
CA SER A 78 -3.76 -14.42 -12.37
C SER A 78 -4.29 -14.88 -13.73
N PHE A 79 -3.73 -15.94 -14.31
CA PHE A 79 -4.19 -16.51 -15.59
C PHE A 79 -5.42 -17.42 -15.45
N PHE A 80 -5.76 -17.86 -14.24
CA PHE A 80 -6.79 -18.87 -14.03
C PHE A 80 -8.06 -18.28 -13.38
N ASP A 81 -8.91 -17.64 -14.19
CA ASP A 81 -10.14 -16.97 -13.72
C ASP A 81 -11.05 -17.89 -12.89
N GLU A 82 -11.28 -19.13 -13.36
CA GLU A 82 -12.07 -20.12 -12.60
C GLU A 82 -11.44 -20.45 -11.24
N PHE A 83 -10.11 -20.50 -11.18
CA PHE A 83 -9.39 -20.80 -9.93
C PHE A 83 -9.45 -19.62 -8.97
N ILE A 84 -9.33 -18.38 -9.49
CA ILE A 84 -9.48 -17.13 -8.73
C ILE A 84 -10.85 -17.08 -8.05
N LEU A 85 -11.91 -17.37 -8.80
CA LEU A 85 -13.29 -17.37 -8.29
C LEU A 85 -13.58 -18.51 -7.32
N LYS A 86 -12.96 -19.69 -7.54
CA LYS A 86 -13.11 -20.85 -6.67
C LYS A 86 -12.37 -20.69 -5.33
N HIS A 87 -11.21 -20.04 -5.33
CA HIS A 87 -10.32 -19.92 -4.17
C HIS A 87 -10.15 -18.47 -3.70
N ARG A 88 -11.26 -17.72 -3.62
CA ARG A 88 -11.26 -16.27 -3.29
C ARG A 88 -10.49 -15.90 -2.03
N PHE A 89 -10.63 -16.70 -0.97
CA PHE A 89 -9.87 -16.51 0.26
C PHE A 89 -8.35 -16.47 -0.01
N LEU A 90 -7.85 -17.43 -0.79
CA LEU A 90 -6.44 -17.52 -1.16
C LEU A 90 -6.05 -16.36 -2.07
N THR A 91 -6.89 -16.00 -3.05
CA THR A 91 -6.67 -14.85 -3.94
C THR A 91 -6.48 -13.58 -3.15
N TYR A 92 -7.38 -13.27 -2.20
CA TYR A 92 -7.28 -12.05 -1.39
C TYR A 92 -6.06 -12.05 -0.47
N ILE A 93 -5.67 -13.20 0.10
CA ILE A 93 -4.40 -13.32 0.84
C ILE A 93 -3.20 -13.03 -0.08
N LEU A 94 -3.21 -13.55 -1.30
CA LEU A 94 -2.14 -13.33 -2.27
C LEU A 94 -2.06 -11.86 -2.72
N ILE A 95 -3.22 -11.20 -2.90
CA ILE A 95 -3.31 -9.76 -3.14
C ILE A 95 -2.74 -8.97 -1.95
N ALA A 96 -3.10 -9.33 -0.71
CA ALA A 96 -2.57 -8.67 0.49
C ALA A 96 -1.04 -8.77 0.58
N LEU A 97 -0.48 -9.97 0.32
CA LEU A 97 0.97 -10.18 0.27
C LEU A 97 1.64 -9.41 -0.89
N SER A 98 0.96 -9.28 -2.02
CA SER A 98 1.42 -8.47 -3.15
C SER A 98 1.43 -6.98 -2.81
N PHE A 99 0.45 -6.49 -2.06
CA PHE A 99 0.45 -5.11 -1.55
C PHE A 99 1.55 -4.85 -0.52
N ILE A 100 1.89 -5.81 0.33
CA ILE A 100 3.06 -5.70 1.22
C ILE A 100 4.34 -5.57 0.39
N SER A 101 4.45 -6.37 -0.67
CA SER A 101 5.59 -6.28 -1.59
C SER A 101 5.64 -4.93 -2.30
N LEU A 102 4.47 -4.39 -2.67
CA LEU A 102 4.32 -3.08 -3.29
C LEU A 102 4.79 -1.95 -2.38
N LEU A 103 4.32 -1.97 -1.13
CA LEU A 103 4.76 -1.04 -0.10
C LEU A 103 6.27 -1.09 0.11
N ASN A 104 6.86 -2.29 0.20
CA ASN A 104 8.29 -2.45 0.42
C ASN A 104 9.15 -1.82 -0.69
N TRP A 105 8.81 -2.02 -1.97
CA TRP A 105 9.60 -1.45 -3.05
C TRP A 105 9.38 0.06 -3.22
N LEU A 106 8.18 0.56 -2.91
CA LEU A 106 7.89 2.00 -2.90
C LEU A 106 8.65 2.73 -1.79
N ASP A 107 8.66 2.18 -0.57
CA ASP A 107 9.44 2.69 0.56
C ASP A 107 10.94 2.68 0.22
N PHE A 108 11.40 1.63 -0.46
CA PHE A 108 12.80 1.54 -0.92
C PHE A 108 13.15 2.61 -1.96
N ILE A 109 12.25 2.94 -2.90
CA ILE A 109 12.45 4.05 -3.83
C ILE A 109 12.56 5.39 -3.09
N GLY A 110 11.63 5.66 -2.17
CA GLY A 110 11.65 6.89 -1.37
C GLY A 110 12.99 7.04 -0.63
N LEU A 111 13.50 5.93 -0.10
CA LEU A 111 14.79 5.90 0.57
C LEU A 111 15.99 6.08 -0.38
N VAL A 112 16.00 5.44 -1.54
CA VAL A 112 17.06 5.63 -2.54
C VAL A 112 17.12 7.09 -2.99
N LEU A 113 15.96 7.73 -3.22
CA LEU A 113 15.88 9.16 -3.53
C LEU A 113 16.38 10.04 -2.36
N PHE A 114 16.06 9.67 -1.12
CA PHE A 114 16.53 10.36 0.08
C PHE A 114 18.07 10.34 0.21
N ILE A 115 18.71 9.25 -0.23
CA ILE A 115 20.15 9.02 -0.09
C ILE A 115 20.95 9.47 -1.31
N SER A 116 20.30 9.62 -2.46
CA SER A 116 20.92 10.08 -3.71
C SER A 116 21.80 11.30 -3.46
N LYS A 117 23.06 11.23 -3.92
CA LYS A 117 23.99 12.35 -3.88
C LYS A 117 23.85 13.12 -5.19
N ASN A 118 23.74 14.44 -5.10
CA ASN A 118 23.74 15.33 -6.27
C ASN A 118 24.86 14.93 -7.25
N ASN A 119 24.48 14.62 -8.50
CA ASN A 119 25.32 14.22 -9.63
C ASN A 119 25.73 12.73 -9.73
N SER A 120 25.10 11.80 -9.01
CA SER A 120 25.31 10.37 -9.23
C SER A 120 24.00 9.69 -9.63
N THR A 121 23.87 9.29 -10.90
CA THR A 121 22.69 8.58 -11.45
C THR A 121 22.50 7.17 -10.88
N VAL A 122 23.43 6.74 -10.02
CA VAL A 122 23.46 5.46 -9.33
C VAL A 122 23.93 5.77 -7.91
N PRO A 123 23.37 5.17 -6.85
CA PRO A 123 24.01 5.16 -5.54
C PRO A 123 25.32 4.40 -5.72
N SER A 124 26.40 5.13 -6.02
CA SER A 124 27.66 4.53 -6.46
C SER A 124 28.28 3.68 -5.37
N ASP A 125 27.90 3.90 -4.11
CA ASP A 125 28.17 2.97 -3.03
C ASP A 125 26.91 2.73 -2.18
N PHE A 126 26.39 1.50 -2.20
CA PHE A 126 25.47 1.02 -1.17
C PHE A 126 26.08 1.03 0.24
N SER A 127 27.36 1.39 0.39
CA SER A 127 28.01 1.66 1.68
C SER A 127 27.30 2.76 2.49
N ILE A 128 26.53 3.64 1.83
CA ILE A 128 25.73 4.66 2.52
C ILE A 128 24.57 4.02 3.31
N PHE A 129 24.09 2.83 2.92
CA PHE A 129 23.14 2.05 3.72
C PHE A 129 23.74 1.55 5.04
N SER A 130 25.06 1.48 5.16
CA SER A 130 25.76 1.20 6.42
C SER A 130 25.81 2.43 7.34
N SER A 131 25.38 3.61 6.89
CA SER A 131 25.26 4.79 7.75
C SER A 131 24.17 4.58 8.80
N LYS A 132 24.52 4.82 10.07
CA LYS A 132 23.57 4.73 11.21
C LYS A 132 22.30 5.57 10.99
N LEU A 133 22.42 6.71 10.29
CA LEU A 133 21.30 7.61 10.02
C LEU A 133 20.35 6.99 8.98
N VAL A 134 20.87 6.34 7.95
CA VAL A 134 20.05 5.65 6.94
C VAL A 134 19.31 4.47 7.55
N LEU A 135 20.01 3.65 8.34
CA LEU A 135 19.39 2.55 9.08
C LEU A 135 18.26 3.04 10.00
N PHE A 136 18.44 4.19 10.65
CA PHE A 136 17.38 4.80 11.46
C PHE A 136 16.14 5.14 10.62
N PHE A 137 16.30 5.75 9.44
CA PHE A 137 15.15 6.04 8.56
C PHE A 137 14.48 4.78 8.03
N ILE A 138 15.24 3.73 7.67
CA ILE A 138 14.69 2.43 7.27
C ILE A 138 13.81 1.87 8.38
N ILE A 139 14.34 1.81 9.59
CA ILE A 139 13.63 1.30 10.76
C ILE A 139 12.38 2.15 11.02
N LEU A 140 12.48 3.48 10.90
CA LEU A 140 11.35 4.39 11.10
C LEU A 140 10.22 4.14 10.10
N THR A 141 10.53 4.06 8.80
CA THR A 141 9.57 3.81 7.73
C THR A 141 8.90 2.44 7.90
N ILE A 142 9.67 1.38 8.16
CA ILE A 142 9.13 0.04 8.46
C ILE A 142 8.24 0.06 9.71
N LEU A 143 8.64 0.76 10.76
CA LEU A 143 7.88 0.86 12.00
C LEU A 143 6.55 1.59 11.79
N ILE A 144 6.55 2.69 11.04
CA ILE A 144 5.32 3.43 10.68
C ILE A 144 4.38 2.52 9.89
N SER A 145 4.89 1.86 8.85
CA SER A 145 4.12 0.88 8.05
C SER A 145 3.53 -0.22 8.92
N PHE A 146 4.32 -0.80 9.83
CA PHE A 146 3.87 -1.84 10.76
C PHE A 146 2.77 -1.34 11.70
N ILE A 147 2.93 -0.15 12.30
CA ILE A 147 1.93 0.45 13.18
C ILE A 147 0.61 0.64 12.42
N MET A 148 0.69 1.16 11.20
CA MET A 148 -0.48 1.38 10.35
C MET A 148 -1.19 0.07 10.00
N THR A 149 -0.46 -0.94 9.52
CA THR A 149 -1.01 -2.25 9.11
C THR A 149 -1.63 -3.03 10.28
N PHE A 150 -1.00 -3.04 11.47
CA PHE A 150 -1.43 -3.94 12.55
C PHE A 150 -2.29 -3.28 13.62
N PHE A 151 -2.19 -1.96 13.81
CA PHE A 151 -2.89 -1.26 14.88
C PHE A 151 -3.93 -0.28 14.35
N VAL A 152 -3.52 0.67 13.50
CA VAL A 152 -4.38 1.80 13.12
C VAL A 152 -5.52 1.36 12.20
N TYR A 153 -5.20 0.80 11.03
CA TYR A 153 -6.24 0.40 10.07
C TYR A 153 -7.16 -0.72 10.59
N PRO A 154 -6.66 -1.80 11.21
CA PRO A 154 -7.52 -2.82 11.78
C PRO A 154 -8.42 -2.30 12.90
N TYR A 155 -7.97 -1.28 13.65
CA TYR A 155 -8.81 -0.65 14.66
C TYR A 155 -10.02 0.05 14.06
N PHE A 156 -9.85 0.83 12.97
CA PHE A 156 -10.96 1.44 12.25
C PHE A 156 -11.90 0.39 11.66
N TYR A 157 -11.34 -0.64 11.03
CA TYR A 157 -12.10 -1.77 10.48
C TYR A 157 -12.95 -2.52 11.51
N ARG A 158 -12.38 -2.83 12.68
CA ARG A 158 -13.08 -3.52 13.76
C ARG A 158 -14.13 -2.62 14.42
N ARG A 159 -13.88 -1.32 14.46
CA ARG A 159 -14.77 -0.35 15.08
C ARG A 159 -16.05 -0.18 14.26
N ASP A 160 -15.96 -0.06 12.94
CA ASP A 160 -17.16 0.17 12.12
C ASP A 160 -18.14 -1.00 12.16
N ARG A 161 -17.62 -2.25 12.19
CA ARG A 161 -18.43 -3.47 12.40
C ARG A 161 -19.29 -3.43 13.67
N ARG A 162 -18.90 -2.66 14.70
CA ARG A 162 -19.65 -2.54 15.96
C ARG A 162 -20.67 -1.42 15.96
N THR A 163 -20.53 -0.44 15.07
CA THR A 163 -21.30 0.82 15.09
C THR A 163 -22.27 0.97 13.93
N ASN A 164 -22.44 -0.09 13.10
CA ASN A 164 -23.41 -0.18 12.00
C ASN A 164 -23.44 1.07 11.08
N GLY A 165 -22.28 1.60 10.67
CA GLY A 165 -22.20 2.69 9.70
C GLY A 165 -22.57 4.10 10.21
N ALA A 166 -22.87 4.29 11.51
CA ALA A 166 -23.12 5.62 12.09
C ALA A 166 -21.93 6.60 11.96
N TYR A 167 -20.72 6.06 11.75
CA TYR A 167 -19.51 6.84 11.49
C TYR A 167 -19.23 7.01 10.00
N ARG A 168 -19.80 6.17 9.13
CA ARG A 168 -19.75 6.32 7.67
C ARG A 168 -20.36 7.66 7.24
N GLU A 169 -21.45 8.07 7.89
CA GLU A 169 -22.07 9.39 7.70
C GLU A 169 -21.18 10.54 8.21
N LYS A 170 -20.43 10.33 9.30
CA LYS A 170 -19.51 11.34 9.85
C LYS A 170 -18.25 11.47 9.01
N GLU A 171 -17.72 10.36 8.50
CA GLU A 171 -16.58 10.31 7.57
C GLU A 171 -16.96 10.91 6.22
N SER A 172 -18.13 10.59 5.66
CA SER A 172 -18.61 11.22 4.42
C SER A 172 -18.83 12.73 4.60
N LYS A 173 -19.25 13.18 5.78
CA LYS A 173 -19.27 14.60 6.14
C LYS A 173 -17.87 15.20 6.25
N PHE A 174 -16.90 14.47 6.82
CA PHE A 174 -15.51 14.93 6.93
C PHE A 174 -14.83 15.06 5.56
N ASN A 175 -15.12 14.12 4.65
CA ASN A 175 -14.68 14.14 3.24
C ASN A 175 -15.60 14.94 2.30
N SER A 176 -16.66 15.57 2.83
CA SER A 176 -17.52 16.46 2.05
C SER A 176 -16.70 17.65 1.54
N TYR A 177 -17.03 18.10 0.34
CA TYR A 177 -16.47 19.28 -0.31
C TYR A 177 -16.50 20.54 0.59
N ASP A 178 -17.42 20.58 1.57
CA ASP A 178 -17.56 21.67 2.54
C ASP A 178 -16.53 21.66 3.67
N ASN A 179 -15.86 20.53 3.95
CA ASN A 179 -14.83 20.45 5.00
C ASN A 179 -13.46 20.91 4.48
N LYS A 180 -13.39 22.22 4.26
CA LYS A 180 -12.23 23.00 3.83
C LYS A 180 -11.07 23.06 4.84
N LEU A 181 -11.01 22.13 5.80
CA LEU A 181 -10.01 22.11 6.86
C LEU A 181 -8.59 21.82 6.30
N PHE A 182 -8.53 21.07 5.20
CA PHE A 182 -7.36 20.86 4.34
C PHE A 182 -7.46 21.71 3.05
N SER A 183 -7.81 23.00 3.20
CA SER A 183 -7.87 24.00 2.13
C SER A 183 -6.70 23.89 1.13
N SER A 184 -6.93 24.21 -0.15
CA SER A 184 -5.86 24.43 -1.15
C SER A 184 -4.71 25.28 -0.61
N ASN A 185 -4.99 26.20 0.32
CA ASN A 185 -3.97 27.05 0.93
C ASN A 185 -3.01 26.25 1.83
N PHE A 186 -3.47 25.25 2.58
CA PHE A 186 -2.56 24.42 3.39
C PHE A 186 -1.61 23.63 2.50
N LEU A 187 -2.13 22.92 1.48
CA LEU A 187 -1.29 22.16 0.55
C LEU A 187 -0.32 23.06 -0.22
N LEU A 188 -0.76 24.25 -0.63
CA LEU A 188 0.08 25.24 -1.30
C LEU A 188 1.17 25.76 -0.35
N ILE A 189 0.83 26.17 0.87
CA ILE A 189 1.80 26.67 1.86
C ILE A 189 2.77 25.56 2.28
N PHE A 190 2.27 24.37 2.58
CA PHE A 190 3.08 23.20 2.89
C PHE A 190 4.05 22.89 1.75
N GLY A 191 3.53 22.83 0.51
CA GLY A 191 4.35 22.59 -0.67
C GLY A 191 5.44 23.67 -0.83
N LEU A 192 5.10 24.94 -0.65
CA LEU A 192 6.06 26.04 -0.75
C LEU A 192 7.14 25.93 0.33
N VAL A 193 6.75 25.76 1.60
CA VAL A 193 7.67 25.68 2.73
C VAL A 193 8.58 24.45 2.65
N VAL A 194 8.05 23.31 2.22
CA VAL A 194 8.80 22.05 2.15
C VAL A 194 9.70 21.99 0.92
N PHE A 195 9.24 22.44 -0.26
CA PHE A 195 9.96 22.22 -1.51
C PHE A 195 10.81 23.41 -2.00
N VAL A 196 10.49 24.66 -1.62
CA VAL A 196 11.29 25.84 -2.07
C VAL A 196 12.73 25.82 -1.52
N PRO A 197 12.99 25.61 -0.21
CA PRO A 197 14.37 25.59 0.28
C PRO A 197 15.22 24.47 -0.35
N PRO A 198 14.74 23.22 -0.48
CA PRO A 198 15.45 22.16 -1.20
C PRO A 198 15.67 22.46 -2.68
N LEU A 199 14.72 23.13 -3.34
CA LEU A 199 14.87 23.56 -4.73
C LEU A 199 16.05 24.53 -4.90
N LEU A 200 16.22 25.47 -3.96
CA LEU A 200 17.30 26.46 -3.99
C LEU A 200 18.67 25.89 -3.58
N THR A 201 18.66 24.86 -2.73
CA THR A 201 19.89 24.25 -2.17
C THR A 201 20.35 23.01 -2.95
N GLY A 202 19.55 22.55 -3.92
CA GLY A 202 19.83 21.38 -4.75
C GLY A 202 19.52 20.04 -4.06
N TYR A 203 18.82 20.01 -2.92
CA TYR A 203 18.44 18.78 -2.20
C TYR A 203 17.00 18.33 -2.49
N LEU A 204 16.48 18.71 -3.66
CA LEU A 204 15.09 18.47 -4.04
C LEU A 204 14.78 16.97 -4.04
N GLU A 205 15.64 16.15 -4.64
CA GLU A 205 15.51 14.68 -4.68
C GLU A 205 15.40 14.09 -3.27
N ASN A 206 16.25 14.55 -2.34
CA ASN A 206 16.28 14.02 -0.98
C ASN A 206 14.95 14.29 -0.26
N VAL A 207 14.44 15.53 -0.34
CA VAL A 207 13.17 15.89 0.30
C VAL A 207 11.99 15.19 -0.36
N PHE A 208 11.98 15.04 -1.68
CA PHE A 208 10.97 14.20 -2.36
C PHE A 208 11.01 12.77 -1.85
N GLY A 209 12.18 12.16 -1.75
CA GLY A 209 12.35 10.80 -1.25
C GLY A 209 11.78 10.62 0.16
N LEU A 210 12.10 11.54 1.07
CA LEU A 210 11.61 11.53 2.45
C LEU A 210 10.08 11.68 2.51
N VAL A 211 9.52 12.66 1.79
CA VAL A 211 8.07 12.92 1.79
C VAL A 211 7.30 11.73 1.21
N ILE A 212 7.77 11.19 0.09
CA ILE A 212 7.14 10.05 -0.59
C ILE A 212 7.21 8.79 0.28
N GLY A 213 8.36 8.50 0.90
CA GLY A 213 8.51 7.34 1.78
C GLY A 213 7.54 7.39 2.97
N ILE A 214 7.44 8.54 3.65
CA ILE A 214 6.47 8.71 4.75
C ILE A 214 5.04 8.57 4.23
N LEU A 215 4.70 9.20 3.10
CA LEU A 215 3.36 9.16 2.54
C LEU A 215 2.92 7.73 2.21
N PHE A 216 3.79 6.94 1.57
CA PHE A 216 3.47 5.56 1.22
C PHE A 216 3.30 4.67 2.45
N SER A 217 4.17 4.81 3.44
CA SER A 217 4.06 4.12 4.72
C SER A 217 2.82 4.48 5.53
N LEU A 218 2.16 5.62 5.25
CA LEU A 218 0.90 6.00 5.89
C LEU A 218 -0.31 5.47 5.11
N VAL A 219 -0.30 5.56 3.77
CA VAL A 219 -1.48 5.33 2.93
C VAL A 219 -1.63 3.87 2.49
N PHE A 220 -0.57 3.27 1.95
CA PHE A 220 -0.64 1.94 1.33
C PHE A 220 -0.93 0.79 2.30
N PRO A 221 -0.60 0.85 3.61
CA PRO A 221 -1.08 -0.13 4.58
C PRO A 221 -2.61 -0.30 4.60
N ALA A 222 -3.38 0.72 4.20
CA ALA A 222 -4.84 0.61 4.08
C ALA A 222 -5.23 -0.53 3.13
N LEU A 223 -4.54 -0.65 1.98
CA LEU A 223 -4.81 -1.66 0.95
C LEU A 223 -4.46 -3.07 1.44
N VAL A 224 -3.39 -3.20 2.21
CA VAL A 224 -3.01 -4.49 2.84
C VAL A 224 -4.11 -4.95 3.80
N VAL A 225 -4.60 -4.04 4.65
CA VAL A 225 -5.64 -4.34 5.63
C VAL A 225 -6.97 -4.65 4.94
N ASP A 226 -7.36 -3.85 3.96
CA ASP A 226 -8.59 -4.07 3.19
C ASP A 226 -8.57 -5.44 2.50
N ALA A 227 -7.48 -5.81 1.81
CA ALA A 227 -7.32 -7.12 1.19
C ALA A 227 -7.35 -8.28 2.22
N PHE A 228 -6.80 -8.08 3.41
CA PHE A 228 -6.87 -9.08 4.48
C PHE A 228 -8.30 -9.25 5.01
N TYR A 229 -9.03 -8.16 5.24
CA TYR A 229 -10.43 -8.22 5.66
C TYR A 229 -11.35 -8.74 4.55
N ALA A 230 -11.02 -8.48 3.29
CA ALA A 230 -11.64 -9.09 2.11
C ALA A 230 -11.52 -10.61 2.12
N ALA A 231 -10.32 -11.13 2.44
CA ALA A 231 -10.12 -12.57 2.60
C ALA A 231 -11.00 -13.13 3.72
N LEU A 232 -11.00 -12.50 4.90
CA LEU A 232 -11.83 -12.93 6.03
C LEU A 232 -13.33 -12.93 5.69
N TYR A 233 -13.76 -11.94 4.92
CA TYR A 233 -15.13 -11.82 4.45
C TYR A 233 -15.48 -12.93 3.45
N ALA A 234 -14.66 -13.15 2.42
CA ALA A 234 -14.86 -14.23 1.44
C ALA A 234 -14.87 -15.64 2.07
N LYS A 235 -14.18 -15.82 3.20
CA LYS A 235 -14.27 -17.06 3.99
C LYS A 235 -15.60 -17.22 4.73
N GLN A 236 -16.20 -16.11 5.17
CA GLN A 236 -17.47 -16.11 5.90
C GLN A 236 -18.67 -16.19 4.96
N HIS A 237 -18.58 -15.63 3.76
CA HIS A 237 -19.68 -15.51 2.79
C HIS A 237 -19.25 -16.05 1.41
N PRO A 238 -19.09 -17.38 1.27
CA PRO A 238 -18.62 -17.98 0.03
C PRO A 238 -19.62 -17.90 -1.15
N GLU A 239 -20.90 -17.62 -0.87
CA GLU A 239 -22.00 -17.55 -1.83
C GLU A 239 -22.14 -16.22 -2.59
N GLU A 240 -21.51 -15.13 -2.14
CA GLU A 240 -21.59 -13.84 -2.82
C GLU A 240 -20.82 -13.86 -4.15
N ILE A 241 -21.12 -12.96 -5.09
CA ILE A 241 -20.44 -12.86 -6.39
C ILE A 241 -19.56 -11.61 -6.35
N ASP A 242 -18.25 -11.78 -6.51
CA ASP A 242 -17.28 -10.69 -6.59
C ASP A 242 -16.90 -10.42 -8.04
N GLU A 243 -16.64 -9.16 -8.37
CA GLU A 243 -16.15 -8.75 -9.70
C GLU A 243 -14.64 -9.05 -9.87
N LEU A 244 -14.23 -9.30 -11.12
CA LEU A 244 -12.92 -9.84 -11.51
C LEU A 244 -12.26 -9.02 -12.61
#